data_AF-A0A9D4SNR0-F1
#
_entry.id   AF-A0A9D4SNR0-F1
#
_cell.length_a   1.000
_cell.length_b   1.000
_cell.length_c   1.000
_cell.angle_alpha   90.00
_cell.angle_beta   90.00
_cell.angle_gamma   90.00
#
_symmetry.space_group_name_H-M   'P 1'
#
loop_
_entity.id
_entity.type
_entity.pdbx_description
1 polymer ?
#
loop_
_entity_poly.entity_id
_entity_poly.type
_entity_poly.pdbx_seq_one_letter_code
_entity_poly.pdbx_strand_id
1 'polypeptide(L)'
;MPFQEAGVAFNWAVPDHNADAFRSPWPASRDLGDRLVSWLFGGMARWDSQYFLHIAEHGYTYEQTLAFFPLYPWLVRQTADGLVDPLTNACLSRHSVLLLSAVLVNVSFFAVAAVALHRLTHQLFSKEHADEAVLLFCFNPASIFFSACYSESVFAAVSFLGLLLLEQNRPNLATLFFCLGGLVRSNGFLSAGFLLYSGLS
;
A
#
# COMPACT_ATOMS: atom_id res chain seq x y z
N MET A 1 -2.61 -3.41 -28.90
CA MET A 1 -3.23 -2.06 -28.78
C MET A 1 -4.67 -2.23 -29.21
N PRO A 2 -5.64 -2.21 -28.28
CA PRO A 2 -6.04 -1.00 -27.56
C PRO A 2 -6.30 -1.26 -26.06
N PHE A 3 -6.33 -0.22 -25.24
CA PHE A 3 -7.15 -0.03 -24.01
C PHE A 3 -6.53 1.16 -23.26
N GLN A 4 -6.68 2.32 -23.89
CA GLN A 4 -6.24 3.62 -23.39
C GLN A 4 -7.46 4.47 -22.96
N GLU A 5 -8.60 3.84 -22.70
CA GLU A 5 -9.88 4.57 -22.67
C GLU A 5 -10.49 4.82 -21.27
N ALA A 6 -9.91 4.31 -20.19
CA ALA A 6 -10.42 4.63 -18.84
C ALA A 6 -9.92 5.98 -18.28
N GLY A 7 -9.05 6.71 -19.00
CA GLY A 7 -8.45 7.99 -18.55
C GLY A 7 -8.59 9.15 -19.54
N VAL A 8 -9.45 9.05 -20.56
CA VAL A 8 -9.41 9.92 -21.76
C VAL A 8 -9.66 11.40 -21.45
N ALA A 9 -10.58 11.72 -20.53
CA ALA A 9 -10.95 13.11 -20.31
C ALA A 9 -9.83 13.95 -19.67
N PHE A 10 -9.05 13.37 -18.76
CA PHE A 10 -7.94 14.07 -18.10
C PHE A 10 -6.64 14.02 -18.94
N ASN A 11 -6.36 12.88 -19.58
CA ASN A 11 -5.19 12.72 -20.47
C ASN A 11 -5.23 13.61 -21.72
N TRP A 12 -6.39 14.16 -22.09
CA TRP A 12 -6.51 15.09 -23.20
C TRP A 12 -6.13 16.54 -22.83
N ALA A 13 -6.32 16.92 -21.56
CA ALA A 13 -6.03 18.27 -21.06
C ALA A 13 -4.55 18.44 -20.66
N VAL A 14 -3.93 17.39 -20.14
CA VAL A 14 -2.49 17.31 -19.86
C VAL A 14 -1.99 16.01 -20.47
N PRO A 15 -1.27 16.05 -21.61
CA PRO A 15 -0.64 14.85 -22.14
C PRO A 15 0.24 14.26 -21.05
N ASP A 16 0.00 12.99 -20.68
CA ASP A 16 0.89 12.25 -19.79
C ASP A 16 2.32 12.42 -20.32
N HIS A 17 3.14 13.15 -19.56
CA HIS A 17 4.55 13.31 -19.91
C HIS A 17 5.15 11.91 -19.98
N ASN A 18 5.73 11.56 -21.12
CA ASN A 18 6.31 10.24 -21.36
C ASN A 18 7.61 10.14 -20.55
N ALA A 19 7.48 9.95 -19.24
CA ALA A 19 8.60 9.62 -18.39
C ALA A 19 9.10 8.24 -18.81
N ASP A 20 10.39 8.13 -19.13
CA ASP A 20 11.12 6.86 -19.32
C ASP A 20 11.24 6.09 -17.99
N ALA A 21 10.16 6.04 -17.22
CA ALA A 21 10.04 5.31 -15.98
C ALA A 21 10.01 3.81 -16.30
N PHE A 22 10.59 3.02 -15.39
CA PHE A 22 10.61 1.57 -15.45
C PHE A 22 9.24 1.00 -15.82
N ARG A 23 9.23 0.12 -16.82
CA ARG A 23 8.07 -0.69 -17.20
C ARG A 23 8.44 -2.15 -17.04
N SER A 24 7.78 -2.82 -16.10
CA SER A 24 7.97 -4.26 -15.94
C SER A 24 7.38 -4.98 -17.17
N PRO A 25 8.07 -5.98 -17.74
CA PRO A 25 7.60 -6.69 -18.92
C PRO A 25 6.46 -7.66 -18.56
N TRP A 26 5.24 -7.14 -18.48
CA TRP A 26 4.06 -7.95 -18.21
C TRP A 26 3.54 -8.62 -19.49
N PRO A 27 3.18 -9.91 -19.44
CA PRO A 27 2.55 -10.57 -20.59
C PRO A 27 1.21 -9.91 -20.91
N ALA A 28 0.88 -9.79 -22.20
CA ALA A 28 -0.41 -9.26 -22.62
C ALA A 28 -1.56 -10.12 -22.08
N SER A 29 -2.58 -9.49 -21.49
CA SER A 29 -3.75 -10.13 -20.91
C SER A 29 -4.48 -10.99 -21.94
N ARG A 30 -4.45 -12.31 -21.77
CA ARG A 30 -5.04 -13.28 -22.72
C ARG A 30 -6.50 -13.56 -22.39
N ASP A 31 -6.83 -13.65 -21.11
CA ASP A 31 -8.14 -14.09 -20.64
C ASP A 31 -9.11 -12.93 -20.34
N LEU A 32 -10.41 -13.25 -20.25
CA LEU A 32 -11.44 -12.25 -19.91
C LEU A 32 -11.29 -11.73 -18.49
N GLY A 33 -10.91 -12.59 -17.54
CA GLY A 33 -10.65 -12.22 -16.15
C GLY A 33 -9.53 -11.17 -16.05
N ASP A 34 -8.41 -11.40 -16.76
CA ASP A 34 -7.31 -10.44 -16.81
C ASP A 34 -7.72 -9.08 -17.38
N ARG A 35 -8.58 -9.08 -18.41
CA ARG A 35 -9.09 -7.84 -19.00
C ARG A 35 -9.99 -7.08 -18.03
N LEU A 36 -10.84 -7.78 -17.29
CA LEU A 36 -11.68 -7.16 -16.25
C LEU A 36 -10.84 -6.58 -15.12
N VAL A 37 -9.86 -7.34 -14.62
CA VAL A 37 -8.95 -6.87 -13.56
C VAL A 37 -8.13 -5.67 -14.03
N SER A 38 -7.59 -5.72 -15.24
CA SER A 38 -6.84 -4.61 -15.83
C SER A 38 -7.72 -3.38 -16.07
N TRP A 39 -8.97 -3.56 -16.49
CA TRP A 39 -9.91 -2.46 -16.67
C TRP A 39 -10.30 -1.79 -15.35
N LEU A 40 -10.58 -2.58 -14.32
CA LEU A 40 -10.95 -2.06 -12.99
C LEU A 40 -9.77 -1.44 -12.23
N PHE A 41 -8.61 -2.11 -12.27
CA PHE A 41 -7.52 -1.85 -11.33
C PHE A 41 -6.19 -1.48 -12.01
N GLY A 42 -6.09 -1.53 -13.34
CA GLY A 42 -4.87 -1.21 -14.07
C GLY A 42 -4.36 0.22 -13.84
N GLY A 43 -5.26 1.17 -13.53
CA GLY A 43 -4.88 2.52 -13.14
C GLY A 43 -4.06 2.57 -11.84
N MET A 44 -4.28 1.63 -10.92
CA MET A 44 -3.59 1.53 -9.63
C MET A 44 -2.23 0.82 -9.73
N ALA A 45 -1.89 0.25 -10.87
CA ALA A 45 -0.61 -0.38 -11.15
C ALA A 45 0.39 0.55 -11.86
N ARG A 46 0.10 1.86 -11.92
CA ARG A 46 0.92 2.86 -12.61
C ARG A 46 2.01 3.42 -11.69
N TRP A 47 3.02 4.07 -12.28
CA TRP A 47 4.11 4.74 -11.54
C TRP A 47 4.87 3.77 -10.63
N ASP A 48 5.06 4.13 -9.36
CA ASP A 48 5.91 3.36 -8.45
C ASP A 48 5.33 1.98 -8.09
N SER A 49 4.02 1.79 -8.28
CA SER A 49 3.35 0.50 -8.12
C SER A 49 3.95 -0.58 -9.03
N GLN A 50 4.53 -0.19 -10.18
CA GLN A 50 5.20 -1.14 -11.07
C GLN A 50 6.42 -1.77 -10.41
N TYR A 51 7.20 -1.03 -9.61
CA TYR A 51 8.33 -1.58 -8.90
C TYR A 51 7.87 -2.52 -7.79
N PHE A 52 6.85 -2.14 -7.01
CA PHE A 52 6.33 -3.00 -5.95
C PHE A 52 5.77 -4.32 -6.48
N LEU A 53 4.99 -4.29 -7.56
CA LEU A 53 4.48 -5.50 -8.22
C LEU A 53 5.61 -6.32 -8.84
N HIS A 54 6.60 -5.67 -9.46
CA HIS A 54 7.77 -6.36 -10.00
C HIS A 54 8.56 -7.10 -8.91
N ILE A 55 8.83 -6.43 -7.78
CA ILE A 55 9.54 -7.04 -6.64
C ILE A 55 8.73 -8.18 -6.04
N ALA A 56 7.41 -8.04 -5.95
CA ALA A 56 6.53 -9.09 -5.45
C ALA A 56 6.56 -10.35 -6.33
N GLU A 57 6.71 -10.20 -7.65
CA GLU A 57 6.73 -11.32 -8.59
C GLU A 57 8.14 -11.92 -8.80
N HIS A 58 9.13 -11.07 -9.03
CA HIS A 58 10.47 -11.46 -9.48
C HIS A 58 11.57 -11.21 -8.44
N GLY A 59 11.26 -10.51 -7.35
CA GLY A 59 12.25 -10.05 -6.39
C GLY A 59 13.06 -8.84 -6.89
N TYR A 60 14.19 -8.59 -6.23
CA TYR A 60 15.08 -7.47 -6.53
C TYR A 60 16.02 -7.83 -7.69
N THR A 61 15.59 -7.51 -8.91
CA THR A 61 16.31 -7.84 -10.15
C THR A 61 17.06 -6.65 -10.74
N TYR A 62 16.64 -5.42 -10.44
CA TYR A 62 17.21 -4.18 -10.99
C TYR A 62 17.66 -3.24 -9.87
N GLU A 63 18.71 -2.45 -10.12
CA GLU A 63 19.24 -1.49 -9.13
C GLU A 63 18.19 -0.47 -8.69
N GLN A 64 17.29 -0.03 -9.59
CA GLN A 64 16.23 0.91 -9.26
C GLN A 64 15.23 0.33 -8.24
N THR A 65 15.11 -1.00 -8.15
CA THR A 65 14.21 -1.64 -7.19
C THR A 65 14.70 -1.53 -5.75
N LEU A 66 15.98 -1.26 -5.52
CA LEU A 66 16.58 -1.17 -4.18
C LEU A 66 16.04 0.01 -3.35
N ALA A 67 15.48 1.04 -4.00
CA ALA A 67 14.81 2.14 -3.32
C ALA A 67 13.49 1.72 -2.66
N PHE A 68 12.92 0.59 -3.05
CA PHE A 68 11.63 0.09 -2.58
C PHE A 68 11.83 -0.97 -1.50
N PHE A 69 11.34 -0.66 -0.31
CA PHE A 69 11.58 -1.47 0.89
C PHE A 69 10.74 -2.77 0.88
N PRO A 70 11.23 -3.84 1.53
CA PRO A 70 10.79 -5.21 1.24
C PRO A 70 9.45 -5.62 1.86
N LEU A 71 9.00 -4.97 2.95
CA LEU A 71 7.84 -5.49 3.69
C LEU A 71 6.55 -5.43 2.86
N TYR A 72 6.35 -4.37 2.09
CA TYR A 72 5.15 -4.22 1.27
C TYR A 72 5.09 -5.23 0.11
N PRO A 73 6.10 -5.34 -0.79
CA PRO A 73 6.14 -6.39 -1.81
C PRO A 73 5.99 -7.80 -1.24
N TRP A 74 6.61 -8.05 -0.09
CA TRP A 74 6.50 -9.34 0.58
C TRP A 74 5.05 -9.63 0.98
N LEU A 75 4.35 -8.70 1.64
CA LEU A 75 2.94 -8.87 2.00
C LEU A 75 2.08 -9.15 0.76
N VAL A 76 2.25 -8.36 -0.31
CA VAL A 76 1.52 -8.56 -1.56
C VAL A 76 1.75 -9.95 -2.14
N ARG A 77 3.01 -10.42 -2.16
CA ARG A 77 3.33 -11.77 -2.64
C ARG A 77 2.68 -12.85 -1.78
N GLN A 78 2.76 -12.75 -0.45
CA GLN A 78 2.17 -13.74 0.45
C GLN A 78 0.64 -13.79 0.31
N THR A 79 -0.01 -12.64 0.16
CA THR A 79 -1.45 -12.57 -0.13
C THR A 79 -1.77 -13.19 -1.48
N ALA A 80 -0.98 -12.93 -2.52
CA ALA A 80 -1.17 -13.52 -3.83
C ALA A 80 -1.01 -15.04 -3.79
N ASP A 81 0.03 -15.56 -3.14
CA ASP A 81 0.28 -16.99 -2.99
C ASP A 81 -0.84 -17.69 -2.21
N GLY A 82 -1.43 -17.02 -1.22
CA GLY A 82 -2.58 -17.53 -0.48
C GLY A 82 -3.91 -17.53 -1.25
N LEU A 83 -4.02 -16.73 -2.33
CA LEU A 83 -5.19 -16.67 -3.21
C LEU A 83 -5.05 -17.56 -4.45
N VAL A 84 -3.88 -18.17 -4.65
CA VAL A 84 -3.62 -19.10 -5.75
C VAL A 84 -4.26 -20.44 -5.44
N ASP A 85 -5.37 -20.70 -6.10
CA ASP A 85 -6.12 -21.95 -6.11
C ASP A 85 -6.25 -22.43 -7.57
N PRO A 86 -6.57 -23.72 -7.82
CA PRO A 86 -6.73 -24.25 -9.17
C PRO A 86 -7.73 -23.47 -10.03
N LEU A 87 -8.75 -22.88 -9.41
CA LEU A 87 -9.78 -22.07 -10.06
C LEU A 87 -9.29 -20.66 -10.41
N THR A 88 -8.49 -20.02 -9.56
CA THR A 88 -7.95 -18.68 -9.85
C THR A 88 -6.87 -18.76 -10.91
N ASN A 89 -6.00 -19.77 -10.88
CA ASN A 89 -4.98 -20.00 -11.92
C ASN A 89 -5.58 -20.35 -13.30
N ALA A 90 -6.80 -20.87 -13.35
CA ALA A 90 -7.48 -21.15 -14.62
C ALA A 90 -8.10 -19.90 -15.27
N CYS A 91 -8.36 -18.85 -14.49
CA CYS A 91 -9.11 -17.67 -14.94
C CYS A 91 -8.29 -16.37 -14.94
N LEU A 92 -7.20 -16.31 -14.17
CA LEU A 92 -6.40 -15.11 -13.94
C LEU A 92 -4.91 -15.42 -14.07
N SER A 93 -4.20 -14.54 -14.75
CA SER A 93 -2.73 -14.51 -14.75
C SER A 93 -2.16 -14.15 -13.38
N ARG A 94 -0.93 -14.57 -13.12
CA ARG A 94 -0.19 -14.23 -11.90
C ARG A 94 -0.15 -12.72 -11.64
N HIS A 95 0.02 -11.92 -12.69
CA HIS A 95 0.03 -10.47 -12.60
C HIS A 95 -1.30 -9.91 -12.09
N SER A 96 -2.43 -10.39 -12.62
CA SER A 96 -3.77 -10.00 -12.16
C SER A 96 -4.01 -10.38 -10.69
N VAL A 97 -3.53 -11.55 -10.26
CA VAL A 97 -3.63 -11.99 -8.86
C VAL A 97 -2.80 -11.09 -7.94
N LEU A 98 -1.59 -10.71 -8.35
CA LEU A 98 -0.74 -9.78 -7.59
C LEU A 98 -1.38 -8.38 -7.49
N LEU A 99 -1.97 -7.88 -8.58
CA LEU A 99 -2.68 -6.60 -8.56
C LEU A 99 -3.88 -6.63 -7.60
N LEU A 100 -4.70 -7.68 -7.66
CA LEU A 100 -5.80 -7.87 -6.71
C LEU A 100 -5.32 -7.95 -5.26
N SER A 101 -4.20 -8.65 -5.04
CA SER A 101 -3.60 -8.81 -3.73
C SER A 101 -3.06 -7.49 -3.18
N ALA A 102 -2.44 -6.67 -4.02
CA ALA A 102 -1.97 -5.33 -3.63
C ALA A 102 -3.13 -4.42 -3.23
N VAL A 103 -4.24 -4.44 -3.97
CA VAL A 103 -5.47 -3.72 -3.61
C VAL A 103 -6.05 -4.24 -2.30
N LEU A 104 -6.14 -5.56 -2.13
CA LEU A 104 -6.66 -6.18 -0.91
C LEU A 104 -5.83 -5.79 0.32
N VAL A 105 -4.49 -5.87 0.21
CA VAL A 105 -3.56 -5.44 1.26
C VAL A 105 -3.81 -3.97 1.59
N ASN A 106 -3.88 -3.10 0.59
CA ASN A 106 -4.01 -1.67 0.83
C ASN A 106 -5.34 -1.26 1.45
N VAL A 107 -6.45 -1.81 0.98
CA VAL A 107 -7.76 -1.57 1.58
C VAL A 107 -7.82 -2.11 3.02
N SER A 108 -7.26 -3.30 3.26
CA SER A 108 -7.26 -3.91 4.60
C SER A 108 -6.42 -3.09 5.58
N PHE A 109 -5.20 -2.72 5.20
CA PHE A 109 -4.32 -1.91 6.05
C PHE A 109 -4.81 -0.48 6.21
N PHE A 110 -5.47 0.09 5.21
CA PHE A 110 -6.13 1.39 5.35
C PHE A 110 -7.25 1.36 6.40
N ALA A 111 -8.09 0.31 6.41
CA ALA A 111 -9.10 0.13 7.44
C ALA A 111 -8.47 -0.03 8.84
N VAL A 112 -7.38 -0.81 8.95
CA VAL A 112 -6.62 -0.95 10.20
C VAL A 112 -6.05 0.39 10.66
N ALA A 113 -5.49 1.18 9.73
CA ALA A 113 -4.95 2.51 10.02
C ALA A 113 -6.04 3.45 10.54
N ALA A 114 -7.21 3.48 9.90
CA ALA A 114 -8.35 4.30 10.33
C ALA A 114 -8.81 3.92 11.75
N VAL A 115 -8.94 2.62 12.04
CA VAL A 115 -9.33 2.14 13.38
C VAL A 115 -8.24 2.46 14.43
N ALA A 116 -6.97 2.30 14.08
CA ALA A 116 -5.86 2.61 14.98
C ALA A 116 -5.81 4.11 15.29
N LEU A 117 -5.98 4.97 14.27
CA LEU A 117 -6.04 6.41 14.41
C LEU A 117 -7.22 6.84 15.30
N HIS A 118 -8.41 6.27 15.09
CA HIS A 118 -9.58 6.54 15.93
C HIS A 118 -9.28 6.27 17.41
N ARG A 119 -8.74 5.09 17.69
CA ARG A 119 -8.46 4.64 19.06
C ARG A 119 -7.37 5.48 19.72
N LEU A 120 -6.35 5.87 18.96
CA LEU A 120 -5.27 6.72 19.44
C LEU A 120 -5.80 8.11 19.78
N THR A 121 -6.53 8.75 18.87
CA THR A 121 -7.11 10.09 19.11
C THR A 121 -8.10 10.08 20.26
N HIS A 122 -8.90 9.02 20.39
CA HIS A 122 -9.84 8.88 21.50
C HIS A 122 -9.13 8.75 22.87
N GLN A 123 -7.94 8.14 22.92
CA GLN A 123 -7.16 8.02 24.18
C GLN A 123 -6.48 9.33 24.57
N LEU A 124 -5.99 10.09 23.58
CA LEU A 124 -5.23 11.32 23.81
C LEU A 124 -6.13 12.56 24.00
N PHE A 125 -7.30 12.58 23.36
CA PHE A 125 -8.18 13.73 23.30
C PHE A 125 -9.61 13.37 23.75
N SER A 126 -10.59 13.59 22.87
CA SER A 126 -12.01 13.29 23.11
C SER A 126 -12.58 12.50 21.94
N LYS A 127 -13.76 11.91 22.16
CA LYS A 127 -14.45 11.11 21.14
C LYS A 127 -14.79 11.90 19.87
N GLU A 128 -15.24 13.14 20.01
CA GLU A 128 -15.61 14.01 18.89
C GLU A 128 -14.42 14.24 17.96
N HIS A 129 -13.24 14.51 18.53
CA HIS A 129 -12.01 14.71 17.76
C HIS A 129 -11.55 13.42 17.07
N ALA A 130 -11.81 12.26 17.66
CA ALA A 130 -11.49 10.97 17.06
C ALA A 130 -12.33 10.68 15.81
N ASP A 131 -13.63 10.98 15.86
CA ASP A 131 -14.53 10.81 14.71
C ASP A 131 -14.15 11.78 13.58
N GLU A 132 -13.87 13.04 13.90
CA GLU A 132 -13.39 14.04 12.93
C GLU A 132 -12.05 13.64 12.29
N ALA A 133 -11.08 13.18 13.08
CA ALA A 133 -9.78 12.75 12.57
C ALA A 133 -9.89 11.59 11.57
N VAL A 134 -10.76 10.61 11.85
CA VAL A 134 -11.01 9.49 10.93
C VAL A 134 -11.76 9.95 9.68
N LEU A 135 -12.75 10.84 9.81
CA LEU A 135 -13.43 11.41 8.66
C LEU A 135 -12.45 12.15 7.74
N LEU A 136 -11.59 12.98 8.31
CA LEU A 136 -10.55 13.68 7.56
C LEU A 136 -9.56 12.69 6.92
N PHE A 137 -9.16 11.63 7.63
CA PHE A 137 -8.28 10.59 7.09
C PHE A 137 -8.94 9.84 5.92
N CYS A 138 -10.22 9.50 6.03
CA CYS A 138 -10.96 8.75 5.02
C CYS A 138 -11.31 9.57 3.78
N PHE A 139 -11.65 10.85 3.94
CA PHE A 139 -12.11 11.72 2.85
C PHE A 139 -11.04 12.70 2.34
N ASN A 140 -9.78 12.56 2.75
CA ASN A 140 -8.68 13.34 2.20
C ASN A 140 -8.50 13.04 0.69
N PRO A 141 -8.24 14.04 -0.18
CA PRO A 141 -7.85 13.80 -1.58
C PRO A 141 -6.68 12.81 -1.75
N ALA A 142 -5.80 12.68 -0.76
CA ALA A 142 -4.72 11.69 -0.74
C ALA A 142 -5.20 10.24 -0.50
N SER A 143 -6.48 10.00 -0.19
CA SER A 143 -7.04 8.66 0.05
C SER A 143 -6.92 7.72 -1.16
N ILE A 144 -6.77 8.28 -2.36
CA ILE A 144 -6.51 7.50 -3.57
C ILE A 144 -5.20 6.71 -3.47
N PHE A 145 -4.19 7.23 -2.75
CA PHE A 145 -2.92 6.53 -2.51
C PHE A 145 -3.09 5.35 -1.55
N PHE A 146 -4.13 5.34 -0.73
CA PHE A 146 -4.46 4.19 0.12
C PHE A 146 -5.22 3.08 -0.61
N SER A 147 -5.64 3.34 -1.85
CA SER A 147 -6.27 2.38 -2.75
C SER A 147 -5.29 1.87 -3.81
N ALA A 148 -4.45 2.78 -4.33
CA ALA A 148 -3.39 2.49 -5.28
C ALA A 148 -2.33 1.56 -4.68
N CYS A 149 -1.62 0.78 -5.50
CA CYS A 149 -0.69 -0.27 -5.05
C CYS A 149 0.64 0.30 -4.53
N TYR A 150 0.58 1.02 -3.40
CA TYR A 150 1.72 1.61 -2.73
C TYR A 150 1.82 1.22 -1.26
N SER A 151 2.95 1.57 -0.63
CA SER A 151 3.30 1.14 0.73
C SER A 151 2.70 2.02 1.84
N GLU A 152 2.03 3.12 1.48
CA GLU A 152 1.49 4.16 2.36
C GLU A 152 0.44 3.62 3.32
N SER A 153 -0.48 2.75 2.86
CA SER A 153 -1.51 2.15 3.73
C SER A 153 -0.88 1.31 4.84
N VAL A 154 0.08 0.47 4.47
CA VAL A 154 0.80 -0.39 5.42
C VAL A 154 1.61 0.46 6.39
N PHE A 155 2.31 1.49 5.88
CA PHE A 155 3.09 2.41 6.70
C PHE A 155 2.23 3.14 7.72
N ALA A 156 1.10 3.73 7.30
CA ALA A 156 0.18 4.43 8.19
C ALA A 156 -0.37 3.50 9.28
N ALA A 157 -0.76 2.28 8.92
CA ALA A 157 -1.26 1.30 9.88
C ALA A 157 -0.22 0.94 10.94
N VAL A 158 1.02 0.61 10.54
CA VAL A 158 2.05 0.22 11.51
C VAL A 158 2.49 1.41 12.36
N SER A 159 2.52 2.63 11.81
CA SER A 159 2.83 3.85 12.57
C SER A 159 1.76 4.16 13.62
N PHE A 160 0.48 4.16 13.24
CA PHE A 160 -0.61 4.44 14.19
C PHE A 160 -0.75 3.34 15.25
N LEU A 161 -0.58 2.07 14.87
CA LEU A 161 -0.54 0.97 15.84
C LEU A 161 0.65 1.08 16.80
N GLY A 162 1.83 1.44 16.29
CA GLY A 162 3.01 1.67 17.12
C GLY A 162 2.78 2.77 18.16
N LEU A 163 2.20 3.90 17.75
CA LEU A 163 1.84 5.00 18.66
C LEU A 163 0.77 4.59 19.67
N LEU A 164 -0.28 3.88 19.23
CA LEU A 164 -1.33 3.37 20.11
C LEU A 164 -0.78 2.43 21.18
N LEU A 165 0.15 1.55 20.81
CA LEU A 165 0.81 0.63 21.76
C LEU A 165 1.74 1.37 22.72
N LEU A 166 2.37 2.44 22.25
CA LEU A 166 3.21 3.28 23.09
C LEU A 166 2.37 3.94 24.20
N GLU A 167 1.22 4.52 23.85
CA GLU A 167 0.29 5.09 24.84
C GLU A 167 -0.33 4.07 25.79
N GLN A 168 -0.45 2.82 25.33
CA GLN A 168 -0.88 1.71 26.19
C GLN A 168 0.23 1.18 27.11
N ASN A 169 1.36 1.89 27.25
CA ASN A 169 2.54 1.48 28.02
C ASN A 169 3.10 0.10 27.58
N ARG A 170 3.09 -0.19 26.28
CA ARG A 170 3.67 -1.42 25.69
C ARG A 170 4.84 -1.08 24.74
N PRO A 171 5.96 -0.52 25.25
CA PRO A 171 7.06 -0.01 24.43
C PRO A 171 7.75 -1.10 23.59
N ASN A 172 7.81 -2.34 24.08
CA ASN A 172 8.40 -3.46 23.34
C ASN A 172 7.63 -3.75 22.03
N LEU A 173 6.30 -3.74 22.10
CA LEU A 173 5.47 -3.95 20.91
C LEU A 173 5.47 -2.71 20.02
N ALA A 174 5.41 -1.51 20.59
CA ALA A 174 5.54 -0.27 19.83
C ALA A 174 6.84 -0.23 19.00
N THR A 175 7.95 -0.64 19.62
CA THR A 175 9.27 -0.73 18.96
C THR A 175 9.24 -1.70 17.78
N LEU A 176 8.62 -2.88 17.96
CA LEU A 176 8.46 -3.84 16.85
C LEU A 176 7.68 -3.21 15.68
N PHE A 177 6.58 -2.52 15.95
CA PHE A 177 5.79 -1.84 14.92
C PHE A 177 6.57 -0.71 14.23
N PHE A 178 7.39 0.05 14.96
CA PHE A 178 8.26 1.07 14.36
C PHE A 178 9.39 0.46 13.52
N CYS A 179 9.99 -0.66 13.96
CA CYS A 179 10.93 -1.42 13.15
C CYS A 179 10.29 -1.93 11.86
N LEU A 180 9.06 -2.46 11.93
CA LEU A 180 8.29 -2.84 10.74
C LEU A 180 8.05 -1.63 9.84
N GLY A 181 7.73 -0.46 10.39
CA GLY A 181 7.61 0.79 9.63
C GLY A 181 8.88 1.14 8.84
N GLY A 182 10.06 0.94 9.43
CA GLY A 182 11.36 1.08 8.74
C GLY A 182 11.56 0.09 7.60
N LEU A 183 10.94 -1.10 7.65
CA LEU A 183 10.93 -2.09 6.57
C LEU A 183 9.85 -1.84 5.50
N VAL A 184 8.91 -0.92 5.74
CA VAL A 184 7.93 -0.47 4.73
C VAL A 184 8.49 0.73 3.95
N ARG A 185 9.17 1.66 4.64
CA ARG A 185 9.75 2.88 4.07
C ARG A 185 10.97 3.33 4.88
N SER A 186 11.96 3.92 4.22
CA SER A 186 13.12 4.55 4.86
C SER A 186 12.74 5.58 5.92
N ASN A 187 11.68 6.36 5.70
CA ASN A 187 11.22 7.37 6.65
C ASN A 187 10.72 6.77 7.97
N GLY A 188 10.43 5.47 8.02
CA GLY A 188 9.96 4.78 9.23
C GLY A 188 10.95 4.82 10.39
N PHE A 189 12.26 4.93 10.10
CA PHE A 189 13.29 5.07 11.14
C PHE A 189 13.10 6.33 12.01
N LEU A 190 12.46 7.38 11.49
CA LEU A 190 12.16 8.59 12.27
C LEU A 190 11.23 8.30 13.46
N SER A 191 10.44 7.21 13.39
CA SER A 191 9.54 6.81 14.47
C SER A 191 10.30 6.42 15.75
N ALA A 192 11.61 6.14 15.68
CA ALA A 192 12.45 5.94 16.86
C ALA A 192 12.46 7.16 17.79
N GLY A 193 12.23 8.37 17.26
CA GLY A 193 12.11 9.58 18.06
C GLY A 193 10.99 9.51 19.11
N PHE A 194 9.87 8.85 18.80
CA PHE A 194 8.77 8.68 19.75
C PHE A 194 9.15 7.79 20.93
N LEU A 195 9.95 6.74 20.70
CA LEU A 195 10.47 5.89 21.77
C LEU A 195 11.42 6.66 22.68
N LEU A 196 12.31 7.47 22.10
CA LEU A 196 13.23 8.32 22.85
C LEU A 196 12.47 9.32 23.73
N TYR A 197 11.42 9.95 23.18
CA TYR A 197 10.56 10.86 23.94
C TYR A 197 9.88 10.14 25.11
N SER A 198 9.27 8.96 24.88
CA SER A 198 8.60 8.19 25.92
C SER A 198 9.53 7.69 27.03
N GLY A 199 10.82 7.51 26.74
CA GLY A 199 11.82 7.12 27.73
C GLY A 199 12.33 8.29 28.59
N LEU A 200 12.05 9.54 28.19
CA LEU A 200 12.45 10.76 28.91
C LEU A 200 11.34 11.30 29.82
N SER A 201 10.07 10.98 29.55
CA SER A 201 8.89 11.36 30.33
C SER A 201 8.60 10.40 31.47
#